data_AF-A0AA97EZY1-F1
#
_entry.id   AF-A0AA97EZY1-F1
#
_cell.length_a   1.000
_cell.length_b   1.000
_cell.length_c   1.000
_cell.angle_alpha   90.00
_cell.angle_beta   90.00
_cell.angle_gamma   90.00
#
_symmetry.space_group_name_H-M   'P 1'
#
loop_
_entity.id
_entity.type
_entity.pdbx_description
1 polymer ?
#
loop_
_entity_poly.entity_id
_entity_poly.type
_entity_poly.pdbx_seq_one_letter_code
_entity_poly.pdbx_strand_id
1 'polypeptide(L)'
;MFDIEILRNLLVSSVHILQLLLETISVICVVIGLVKTLIVLLQLKSGATARYCFGNWLATALEFQLAADILATTVDPDLDSLIKLAIIAVIRTFLNYFLAKELEHKPDLKLKS
;
A
#
# COMPACT_ATOMS: atom_id res chain seq x y z
N MET A 1 36.12 -8.37 20.04
CA MET A 1 34.82 -8.19 20.73
C MET A 1 34.18 -6.86 20.34
N PHE A 2 34.90 -5.72 20.47
CA PHE A 2 34.39 -4.37 20.17
C PHE A 2 33.97 -4.10 18.71
N ASP A 3 34.62 -4.70 17.70
CA ASP A 3 34.33 -4.38 16.29
C ASP A 3 32.96 -4.89 15.79
N ILE A 4 32.51 -6.05 16.28
CA ILE A 4 31.24 -6.66 15.84
C ILE A 4 30.04 -5.89 16.40
N GLU A 5 30.17 -5.37 17.62
CA GLU A 5 29.09 -4.64 18.30
C GLU A 5 28.86 -3.26 17.68
N ILE A 6 29.94 -2.59 17.27
CA ILE A 6 29.88 -1.33 16.50
C ILE A 6 29.25 -1.58 15.13
N LEU A 7 29.68 -2.63 14.42
CA LEU A 7 29.14 -2.97 13.10
C LEU A 7 27.63 -3.29 13.19
N ARG A 8 27.22 -4.03 14.23
CA ARG A 8 25.81 -4.34 14.48
C ARG A 8 24.99 -3.08 14.77
N ASN A 9 25.47 -2.19 15.63
CA ASN A 9 24.75 -0.95 15.95
C ASN A 9 24.63 -0.02 14.74
N LEU A 10 25.66 0.07 13.90
CA LEU A 10 25.59 0.83 12.65
C LEU A 10 24.59 0.22 11.65
N LEU A 11 24.57 -1.11 11.53
CA LEU A 11 23.62 -1.81 10.67
C LEU A 11 22.17 -1.60 11.14
N VAL A 12 21.90 -1.79 12.43
CA VAL A 12 20.58 -1.60 13.05
C VAL A 12 20.08 -0.17 12.81
N SER A 13 20.93 0.83 13.07
CA SER A 13 20.58 2.24 12.88
C SER A 13 20.30 2.57 11.42
N SER A 14 21.12 2.07 10.49
CA SER A 14 20.93 2.29 9.05
C SER A 14 19.62 1.69 8.55
N VAL A 15 19.29 0.48 9.01
CA VAL A 15 18.05 -0.22 8.67
C VAL A 15 16.83 0.53 9.20
N HIS A 16 16.86 1.00 10.44
CA HIS A 16 15.76 1.79 11.01
C HIS A 16 15.51 3.09 10.22
N ILE A 17 16.57 3.79 9.82
CA ILE A 17 16.45 4.99 8.99
C ILE A 17 15.82 4.65 7.63
N LEU A 18 16.29 3.57 6.98
CA LEU A 18 15.81 3.18 5.68
C LEU A 18 14.35 2.68 5.72
N GLN A 19 13.98 1.94 6.77
CA GLN A 19 12.60 1.55 7.06
C GLN A 19 11.69 2.77 7.17
N LEU A 20 12.07 3.76 8.01
CA LEU A 20 11.29 4.98 8.19
C LEU A 20 11.10 5.76 6.88
N LEU A 21 12.12 5.82 6.04
CA LEU A 21 12.04 6.46 4.72
C LEU A 21 11.03 5.74 3.81
N LEU A 22 11.10 4.41 3.74
CA LEU A 22 10.19 3.61 2.91
C LEU A 22 8.74 3.68 3.41
N GLU A 23 8.51 3.64 4.72
CA GLU A 23 7.20 3.85 5.33
C GLU A 23 6.65 5.23 4.98
N THR A 24 7.49 6.27 5.09
CA THR A 24 7.10 7.65 4.75
C THR A 24 6.71 7.78 3.28
N ILE A 25 7.50 7.21 2.37
CA ILE A 25 7.21 7.20 0.93
C ILE A 25 5.90 6.48 0.65
N SER A 26 5.68 5.32 1.28
CA SER A 26 4.44 4.55 1.17
C SER A 26 3.22 5.38 1.59
N VAL A 27 3.28 6.03 2.76
CA VAL A 27 2.21 6.91 3.25
C VAL A 27 1.94 8.05 2.27
N ILE A 28 2.98 8.70 1.74
CA ILE A 28 2.85 9.76 0.73
C ILE A 28 2.15 9.24 -0.53
N CYS A 29 2.52 8.06 -1.03
CA CYS A 29 1.87 7.43 -2.18
C CYS A 29 0.37 7.19 -1.93
N VAL A 30 0.01 6.70 -0.74
CA VAL A 30 -1.41 6.50 -0.36
C VAL A 30 -2.16 7.83 -0.34
N VAL A 31 -1.58 8.87 0.25
CA VAL A 31 -2.21 10.20 0.33
C VAL A 31 -2.42 10.80 -1.06
N ILE A 32 -1.41 10.73 -1.93
CA ILE A 32 -1.52 11.21 -3.32
C ILE A 32 -2.61 10.43 -4.07
N GLY A 33 -2.60 9.11 -3.95
CA GLY A 33 -3.63 8.24 -4.54
C GLY A 33 -5.03 8.59 -4.08
N LEU A 34 -5.21 8.84 -2.78
CA LEU A 34 -6.49 9.25 -2.19
C LEU A 34 -6.97 10.58 -2.76
N VAL A 35 -6.10 11.60 -2.79
CA VAL A 35 -6.44 12.93 -3.31
C VAL A 35 -6.83 12.85 -4.79
N LYS A 36 -6.04 12.13 -5.61
CA LYS A 36 -6.35 11.94 -7.03
C LYS A 36 -7.68 11.22 -7.23
N THR A 37 -7.96 10.20 -6.43
CA THR A 37 -9.22 9.44 -6.46
C THR A 37 -10.42 10.31 -6.10
N LEU A 38 -10.28 11.14 -5.07
CA LEU A 38 -11.34 12.07 -4.64
C LEU A 38 -11.64 13.11 -5.72
N ILE A 39 -10.62 13.66 -6.38
CA ILE A 39 -10.79 14.59 -7.51
C ILE A 39 -11.55 13.91 -8.66
N VAL A 40 -11.16 12.68 -9.05
CA VAL A 40 -11.82 11.94 -10.13
C VAL A 40 -13.29 11.63 -9.79
N LEU A 41 -13.58 11.34 -8.52
CA LEU A 41 -14.94 11.10 -8.05
C LEU A 41 -15.80 12.37 -8.07
N LEU A 42 -15.24 13.52 -7.67
CA LEU A 42 -15.92 14.82 -7.72
C LEU A 42 -16.13 15.33 -9.15
N GLN A 43 -15.29 14.93 -10.11
CA GLN A 43 -15.44 15.28 -11.53
C GLN A 43 -16.53 14.46 -12.25
N LEU A 44 -17.43 13.76 -11.53
CA LEU A 44 -18.53 12.94 -12.07
C LEU A 44 -18.06 11.89 -13.12
N LYS A 45 -16.79 11.51 -13.08
CA LYS A 45 -16.27 10.39 -13.86
C LYS A 45 -16.69 9.08 -13.20
N SER A 46 -16.88 8.04 -14.01
CA SER A 46 -17.26 6.70 -13.53
C SER A 46 -16.41 6.27 -12.33
N GLY A 47 -17.07 5.85 -11.25
CA GLY A 47 -16.40 5.38 -10.03
C GLY A 47 -15.43 4.21 -10.27
N ALA A 48 -15.57 3.51 -11.40
CA ALA A 48 -14.63 2.49 -11.85
C ALA A 48 -13.23 3.07 -12.16
N THR A 49 -13.15 4.23 -12.84
CA THR A 49 -11.87 4.89 -13.15
C THR A 49 -11.18 5.41 -11.90
N ALA A 50 -11.96 5.95 -10.95
CA ALA A 50 -11.44 6.40 -9.66
C ALA A 50 -10.81 5.23 -8.88
N ARG A 51 -11.48 4.08 -8.84
CA ARG A 51 -10.99 2.88 -8.14
C ARG A 51 -9.78 2.25 -8.79
N TYR A 52 -9.70 2.22 -10.12
CA TYR A 52 -8.48 1.78 -10.81
C TYR A 52 -7.28 2.68 -10.48
N CYS A 53 -7.48 3.99 -10.50
CA CYS A 53 -6.43 4.95 -10.14
C CYS A 53 -5.97 4.76 -8.69
N PHE A 54 -6.92 4.63 -7.75
CA PHE A 54 -6.60 4.36 -6.35
C PHE A 54 -5.85 3.03 -6.16
N GLY A 55 -6.31 1.97 -6.82
CA GLY A 55 -5.69 0.65 -6.75
C GLY A 55 -4.23 0.65 -7.20
N ASN A 56 -3.90 1.39 -8.25
CA ASN A 56 -2.52 1.52 -8.73
C ASN A 56 -1.61 2.22 -7.70
N TRP A 57 -2.06 3.34 -7.12
CA TRP A 57 -1.30 4.04 -6.08
C TRP A 57 -1.14 3.22 -4.80
N LEU A 58 -2.16 2.45 -4.43
CA LEU A 58 -2.09 1.51 -3.33
C LEU A 58 -1.05 0.40 -3.60
N ALA A 59 -1.06 -0.22 -4.78
CA ALA A 59 -0.09 -1.26 -5.12
C ALA A 59 1.35 -0.78 -4.95
N THR A 60 1.67 0.41 -5.45
CA THR A 60 2.99 1.03 -5.27
C THR A 60 3.33 1.27 -3.79
N ALA A 61 2.39 1.74 -2.98
CA ALA A 61 2.60 1.93 -1.55
C ALA A 61 2.89 0.60 -0.81
N LEU A 62 2.22 -0.49 -1.22
CA LEU A 62 2.43 -1.82 -0.65
C LEU A 62 3.82 -2.38 -0.98
N GLU A 63 4.36 -2.12 -2.18
CA GLU A 63 5.71 -2.55 -2.54
C GLU A 63 6.78 -1.89 -1.65
N PHE A 64 6.64 -0.59 -1.37
CA PHE A 64 7.54 0.11 -0.45
C PHE A 64 7.40 -0.37 1.00
N GLN A 65 6.18 -0.68 1.41
CA GLN A 65 5.91 -1.18 2.76
C GLN A 65 6.49 -2.59 2.95
N LEU A 66 6.34 -3.46 1.96
CA LEU A 66 6.99 -4.77 1.94
C LEU A 66 8.53 -4.64 2.00
N ALA A 67 9.11 -3.67 1.29
CA ALA A 67 10.55 -3.42 1.37
C ALA A 67 10.98 -2.97 2.78
N ALA A 68 10.19 -2.12 3.45
CA ALA A 68 10.43 -1.70 4.83
C ALA A 68 10.37 -2.91 5.79
N ASP A 69 9.40 -3.80 5.60
CA ASP A 69 9.19 -5.02 6.37
C ASP A 69 10.34 -6.03 6.20
N ILE A 70 10.89 -6.18 4.98
CA ILE A 70 12.07 -7.00 4.72
C ILE A 70 13.30 -6.44 5.45
N LEU A 71 13.46 -5.12 5.50
CA LEU A 71 14.54 -4.48 6.23
C LEU A 71 14.40 -4.70 7.75
N ALA A 72 13.20 -4.54 8.29
CA ALA A 72 12.92 -4.76 9.72
C ALA A 72 13.26 -6.20 10.13
N THR A 73 12.76 -7.18 9.38
CA THR A 73 12.99 -8.62 9.65
C THR A 73 14.45 -9.05 9.55
N THR A 74 15.28 -8.29 8.81
CA THR A 74 16.74 -8.54 8.72
C THR A 74 17.47 -8.17 10.02
N VAL A 75 16.93 -7.24 10.81
CA VAL A 75 17.58 -6.72 12.03
C VAL A 75 16.94 -7.24 13.31
N ASP A 76 15.61 -7.26 13.36
CA ASP A 76 14.83 -7.87 14.44
C ASP A 76 13.59 -8.55 13.82
N PRO A 77 13.50 -9.89 13.87
CA PRO A 77 12.36 -10.62 13.34
C PRO A 77 11.13 -10.45 14.26
N ASP A 78 10.48 -9.28 14.24
CA ASP A 78 9.21 -9.01 14.93
C ASP A 78 8.03 -9.18 13.95
N LEU A 79 7.44 -10.37 13.94
CA LEU A 79 6.43 -10.79 12.96
C LEU A 79 5.01 -10.29 13.25
N ASP A 80 4.73 -9.83 14.47
CA ASP A 80 3.36 -9.56 14.93
C ASP A 80 2.76 -8.29 14.29
N SER A 81 3.60 -7.26 14.13
CA SER A 81 3.21 -5.97 13.55
C SER A 81 3.02 -6.07 12.03
N LEU A 82 3.89 -6.83 11.34
CA LEU A 82 3.78 -7.17 9.92
C LEU A 82 2.45 -7.85 9.58
N ILE A 83 2.09 -8.86 10.39
CA ILE A 83 0.91 -9.70 10.15
C ILE A 83 -0.38 -8.88 10.28
N LYS A 84 -0.48 -7.98 11.26
CA LYS A 84 -1.63 -7.08 11.39
C LYS A 84 -1.81 -6.20 10.15
N LEU A 85 -0.72 -5.67 9.63
CA LEU A 85 -0.76 -4.77 8.50
C LEU A 85 -1.10 -5.51 7.19
N ALA A 86 -0.55 -6.72 7.01
CA ALA A 86 -0.90 -7.63 5.93
C ALA A 86 -2.39 -8.02 5.95
N ILE A 87 -2.95 -8.28 7.14
CA ILE A 87 -4.39 -8.59 7.29
C ILE A 87 -5.26 -7.40 6.82
N ILE A 88 -4.90 -6.18 7.20
CA ILE A 88 -5.64 -4.97 6.76
C ILE A 88 -5.56 -4.80 5.23
N ALA A 89 -4.38 -5.04 4.65
CA ALA A 89 -4.17 -4.98 3.20
C ALA A 89 -5.00 -6.05 2.44
N VAL A 90 -5.09 -7.26 2.97
CA VAL A 90 -5.91 -8.35 2.42
C VAL A 90 -7.40 -7.99 2.47
N ILE A 91 -7.90 -7.51 3.61
CA ILE A 91 -9.30 -7.08 3.77
C ILE A 91 -9.65 -6.00 2.73
N ARG A 92 -8.75 -5.04 2.52
CA ARG A 92 -8.94 -3.98 1.52
C ARG A 92 -8.98 -4.54 0.10
N THR A 93 -8.08 -5.46 -0.23
CA THR A 93 -8.01 -6.11 -1.55
C THR A 93 -9.27 -6.92 -1.82
N PHE A 94 -9.73 -7.67 -0.82
CA PHE A 94 -10.93 -8.49 -0.93
C PHE A 94 -12.19 -7.65 -1.15
N LEU A 95 -12.37 -6.58 -0.37
CA LEU A 95 -13.48 -5.63 -0.55
C LEU A 95 -13.44 -4.95 -1.92
N ASN A 96 -12.27 -4.49 -2.36
CA ASN A 96 -12.15 -3.81 -3.65
C ASN A 96 -12.36 -4.78 -4.83
N TYR A 97 -11.91 -6.04 -4.70
CA TYR A 97 -12.14 -7.11 -5.68
C TYR A 97 -13.62 -7.48 -5.78
N PHE A 98 -14.30 -7.70 -4.65
CA PHE A 98 -15.72 -8.04 -4.63
C PHE A 98 -16.57 -6.93 -5.25
N LEU A 99 -16.28 -5.68 -4.87
CA LEU A 99 -16.98 -4.52 -5.39
C LEU A 99 -16.65 -4.25 -6.87
N ALA A 100 -15.52 -4.77 -7.39
CA ALA A 100 -15.19 -4.70 -8.83
C ALA A 100 -15.98 -5.76 -9.61
N LYS A 101 -16.07 -6.96 -9.04
CA LYS A 101 -16.88 -8.07 -9.56
C LYS A 101 -18.38 -7.75 -9.59
N GLU A 102 -18.90 -7.03 -8.60
CA GLU A 102 -20.31 -6.58 -8.60
C GLU A 102 -20.61 -5.55 -9.69
N LEU A 103 -19.63 -4.71 -10.06
CA LEU A 103 -19.78 -3.76 -11.15
C LEU A 103 -19.78 -4.44 -12.53
N GLU A 104 -19.01 -5.52 -12.70
CA GLU A 104 -19.09 -6.38 -13.88
C GLU A 104 -20.46 -7.05 -14.03
N HIS A 105 -21.23 -7.17 -12.95
CA HIS A 105 -22.55 -7.80 -12.96
C HIS A 105 -23.72 -6.84 -13.22
N LYS A 106 -23.45 -5.56 -13.54
CA LYS A 106 -24.45 -4.66 -14.13
C LYS A 106 -24.34 -4.71 -15.67
N PRO A 107 -25.16 -5.53 -16.36
CA PRO A 107 -25.24 -5.45 -17.81
C PRO A 107 -25.82 -4.09 -18.21
N ASP A 108 -25.26 -3.55 -19.30
CA ASP A 108 -25.61 -2.30 -19.94
C ASP A 108 -27.13 -2.07 -20.06
N LEU A 109 -27.62 -0.88 -19.68
CA LEU A 109 -28.70 -0.30 -20.48
C LEU A 109 -28.07 0.56 -21.57
N LYS A 110 -27.65 -0.13 -22.64
CA LYS A 110 -27.65 0.46 -23.98
C LYS A 110 -29.09 0.80 -24.31
N LEU A 111 -29.49 2.06 -24.13
CA LEU A 111 -30.53 2.63 -24.99
C LEU A 111 -29.81 3.49 -26.02
N LYS A 112 -29.46 2.81 -27.11
CA LYS A 112 -29.05 3.36 -28.39
C LYS A 112 -30.30 3.97 -29.06
N SER A 113 -30.15 5.22 -29.52
CA SER A 113 -30.88 5.93 -30.58
C SER A 113 -32.41 5.87 -30.57
#